data_AF-A0A7H8HNK7-F1
#
_entry.id   AF-A0A7H8HNK7-F1
#
_cell.length_a   1.000
_cell.length_b   1.000
_cell.length_c   1.000
_cell.angle_alpha   90.00
_cell.angle_beta   90.00
_cell.angle_gamma   90.00
#
_symmetry.space_group_name_H-M   'P 1'
#
loop_
_entity.id
_entity.type
_entity.pdbx_description
1 polymer ?
#
loop_
_entity_poly.entity_id
_entity_poly.type
_entity_poly.pdbx_seq_one_letter_code
_entity_poly.pdbx_strand_id
1 'polypeptide(L)'
;MSTSEPTFDSRALRKALGAFFTPSAFCDYVVDWAVHSPDDRVLEPACGEAAFLLSAGRRLAKLAADQGTHPPHSTESSYMPRMLDTLSHWSRRRGAKLR
;
A
#
# COMPACT_ATOMS: atom_id res chain seq x y z
N MET A 1 7.57 29.55 25.85
CA MET A 1 6.90 28.26 26.19
C MET A 1 7.34 27.24 25.16
N SER A 2 8.20 26.30 25.55
CA SER A 2 8.66 25.21 24.68
C SER A 2 7.65 24.07 24.80
N THR A 3 7.02 23.71 23.69
CA THR A 3 6.06 22.60 23.64
C THR A 3 6.85 21.30 23.65
N SER A 4 6.82 20.57 24.77
CA SER A 4 7.31 19.20 24.84
C SER A 4 6.49 18.34 23.88
N GLU A 5 7.12 17.72 22.89
CA GLU A 5 6.47 16.69 22.09
C GLU A 5 5.87 15.63 23.03
N PRO A 6 4.65 15.12 22.74
CA PRO A 6 4.09 14.03 23.53
C PRO A 6 5.06 12.84 23.49
N THR A 7 5.49 12.41 24.67
CA THR A 7 6.49 11.35 24.89
C THR A 7 6.13 9.99 24.28
N PHE A 8 4.90 9.82 23.81
CA PHE A 8 4.33 8.58 23.30
C PHE A 8 4.69 8.25 21.84
N ASP A 9 5.28 9.17 21.07
CA ASP A 9 5.78 8.90 19.71
C ASP A 9 7.12 9.58 19.45
N SER A 10 8.11 9.26 20.28
CA SER A 10 9.48 9.71 20.06
C SER A 10 10.24 8.78 19.11
N ARG A 11 11.29 9.29 18.43
CA ARG A 11 12.18 8.46 17.59
C ARG A 11 12.80 7.29 18.35
N ALA A 12 13.18 7.51 19.61
CA ALA A 12 13.76 6.47 20.46
C ALA A 12 12.75 5.36 20.74
N LEU A 13 11.51 5.73 21.06
CA LEU A 13 10.43 4.78 21.29
C LEU A 13 10.08 4.00 20.01
N ARG A 14 9.96 4.67 18.85
CA ARG A 14 9.76 4.00 17.54
C ARG A 14 10.83 2.94 17.29
N LYS A 15 12.11 3.28 17.48
CA LYS A 15 13.21 2.31 17.32
C LYS A 15 13.12 1.16 18.32
N ALA A 16 12.77 1.44 19.58
CA ALA A 16 12.60 0.41 20.61
C ALA A 16 11.45 -0.56 20.30
N LEU A 17 10.39 -0.09 19.63
CA LEU A 17 9.28 -0.90 19.13
C LEU A 17 9.59 -1.63 17.81
N GLY A 18 10.81 -1.49 17.27
CA GLY A 18 11.20 -2.10 16.01
C GLY A 18 10.64 -1.40 14.77
N ALA A 19 10.18 -0.15 14.88
CA ALA A 19 9.75 0.64 13.74
C ALA A 19 10.97 1.16 12.97
N PHE A 20 11.22 0.56 11.80
CA PHE A 20 12.18 1.02 10.82
C PHE A 20 11.44 1.53 9.59
N PHE A 21 11.77 2.76 9.18
CA PHE A 21 11.09 3.42 8.08
C PHE A 21 11.92 3.29 6.80
N THR A 22 11.28 2.78 5.75
CA THR A 22 11.86 2.72 4.41
C THR A 22 11.82 4.11 3.78
N PRO A 23 12.95 4.65 3.29
CA PRO A 23 12.96 5.92 2.55
C PRO A 23 12.10 5.85 1.29
N SER A 24 11.39 6.93 0.97
CA SER A 24 10.48 7.00 -0.19
C SER A 24 11.16 6.65 -1.51
N ALA A 25 12.39 7.10 -1.74
CA ALA A 25 13.15 6.79 -2.95
C ALA A 25 13.37 5.27 -3.14
N PHE A 26 13.52 4.52 -2.05
CA PHE A 26 13.65 3.07 -2.13
C PHE A 26 12.30 2.40 -2.43
N CYS A 27 11.21 2.90 -1.84
CA CYS A 27 9.87 2.45 -2.19
C CYS A 27 9.56 2.68 -3.67
N ASP A 28 9.87 3.87 -4.19
CA ASP A 28 9.67 4.23 -5.60
C ASP A 28 10.46 3.29 -6.52
N TYR A 29 11.75 3.05 -6.23
CA TYR A 29 12.59 2.13 -7.00
C TYR A 29 12.00 0.72 -7.07
N VAL A 30 11.60 0.15 -5.94
CA VAL A 30 11.04 -1.22 -5.89
C VAL A 30 9.69 -1.28 -6.61
N VAL A 31 8.84 -0.26 -6.44
CA VAL A 31 7.53 -0.21 -7.10
C VAL A 31 7.67 -0.08 -8.61
N ASP A 32 8.57 0.78 -9.10
CA ASP A 32 8.83 0.93 -10.54
C ASP A 32 9.31 -0.38 -11.17
N TRP A 33 10.06 -1.21 -10.42
CA TRP A 33 10.47 -2.55 -10.86
C TRP A 33 9.36 -3.60 -10.80
N ALA A 34 8.43 -3.50 -9.85
CA ALA A 34 7.42 -4.53 -9.60
C ALA A 34 6.07 -4.30 -10.32
N VAL A 35 5.69 -3.04 -10.58
CA VAL A 35 4.36 -2.65 -11.08
C VAL A 35 4.45 -2.14 -12.51
N HIS A 36 3.81 -2.87 -13.43
CA HIS A 36 3.95 -2.69 -14.88
C HIS A 36 2.64 -2.35 -15.60
N SER A 37 1.49 -2.65 -15.00
CA SER A 37 0.17 -2.40 -15.58
C SER A 37 -0.70 -1.56 -14.63
N PRO A 38 -1.58 -0.67 -15.14
CA PRO A 38 -2.57 0.00 -14.30
C PRO A 38 -3.56 -0.97 -13.62
N ASP A 39 -3.68 -2.20 -14.12
CA ASP A 39 -4.54 -3.24 -13.54
C ASP A 39 -3.82 -4.13 -12.50
N ASP A 40 -2.53 -3.90 -12.25
CA ASP A 40 -1.77 -4.65 -11.26
C ASP A 40 -2.33 -4.42 -9.85
N ARG A 41 -2.38 -5.50 -9.05
CA ARG A 41 -2.89 -5.46 -7.67
C ARG A 41 -1.73 -5.54 -6.69
N VAL A 42 -1.61 -4.53 -5.84
CA VAL A 42 -0.57 -4.46 -4.80
C VAL A 42 -1.17 -4.77 -3.43
N LEU A 43 -0.52 -5.65 -2.68
CA LEU A 43 -0.85 -5.99 -1.30
C LEU A 43 0.40 -5.77 -0.45
N GLU A 44 0.28 -5.02 0.64
CA GLU A 44 1.34 -4.90 1.63
C GLU A 44 0.83 -5.24 3.05
N PRO A 45 1.12 -6.45 3.57
CA PRO A 45 0.60 -6.94 4.85
C PRO A 45 1.13 -6.22 6.10
N ALA A 46 2.30 -5.56 6.02
CA ALA A 46 2.95 -4.84 7.12
C ALA A 46 3.07 -3.35 6.81
N CYS A 47 2.00 -2.76 6.27
CA CYS A 47 2.05 -1.45 5.62
C CYS A 47 2.52 -0.30 6.52
N GLY A 48 2.33 -0.36 7.84
CA GLY A 48 2.70 0.75 8.74
C GLY A 48 2.13 2.08 8.21
N GLU A 49 3.01 3.05 7.93
CA GLU A 49 2.68 4.34 7.29
C GLU A 49 2.41 4.26 5.78
N ALA A 50 2.17 3.07 5.25
CA ALA A 50 1.80 2.79 3.87
C ALA A 50 2.80 3.27 2.79
N ALA A 51 4.09 3.41 3.10
CA ALA A 51 5.10 3.97 2.20
C ALA A 51 5.16 3.29 0.82
N PHE A 52 5.09 1.96 0.76
CA PHE A 52 5.02 1.20 -0.49
C PHE A 52 3.69 1.37 -1.21
N LEU A 53 2.57 1.42 -0.50
CA LEU A 53 1.23 1.60 -1.09
C LEU A 53 1.06 3.00 -1.68
N LEU A 54 1.60 4.04 -1.03
CA LEU A 54 1.62 5.40 -1.58
C LEU A 54 2.43 5.47 -2.88
N SER A 55 3.55 4.76 -2.93
CA SER A 55 4.41 4.68 -4.12
C SER A 55 3.71 3.89 -5.23
N ALA A 56 3.08 2.77 -4.90
CA ALA A 56 2.27 1.96 -5.82
C ALA A 56 1.08 2.75 -6.39
N GLY A 57 0.34 3.48 -5.56
CA GLY A 57 -0.79 4.30 -6.01
C GLY A 57 -0.36 5.36 -7.02
N ARG A 58 0.76 6.05 -6.75
CA ARG A 58 1.34 7.02 -7.71
C ARG A 58 1.73 6.35 -9.02
N ARG A 59 2.37 5.18 -8.97
CA ARG A 59 2.78 4.42 -10.15
C ARG A 59 1.59 3.96 -11.00
N LEU A 60 0.56 3.38 -10.38
CA LEU A 60 -0.66 2.95 -11.06
C LEU A 60 -1.38 4.13 -11.71
N ALA A 61 -1.49 5.27 -11.02
CA ALA A 61 -2.07 6.48 -11.58
C ALA A 61 -1.28 6.99 -12.80
N LYS A 62 0.05 6.96 -12.74
CA LYS A 62 0.92 7.32 -13.87
C LYS A 62 0.69 6.39 -15.07
N LEU A 63 0.72 5.08 -14.84
CA LEU A 63 0.50 4.08 -15.89
C LEU A 63 -0.88 4.21 -16.54
N ALA A 64 -1.91 4.48 -15.73
CA ALA A 64 -3.26 4.67 -16.24
C ALA A 64 -3.34 5.90 -17.15
N ALA A 65 -2.75 7.02 -16.72
CA ALA A 65 -2.68 8.25 -17.52
C ALA A 65 -1.92 8.05 -18.83
N ASP A 66 -0.78 7.33 -18.81
CA ASP A 66 0.03 7.03 -19.99
C ASP A 66 -0.75 6.17 -21.02
N GLN A 67 -1.71 5.34 -20.56
CA GLN A 67 -2.57 4.51 -21.41
C GLN A 67 -3.88 5.19 -21.84
N GLY A 68 -4.11 6.44 -21.44
CA GLY A 68 -5.39 7.13 -21.66
C GLY A 68 -6.57 6.50 -20.89
N THR A 69 -6.28 5.62 -19.95
CA THR A 69 -7.26 5.03 -19.04
C THR A 69 -7.48 5.99 -17.87
N HIS A 70 -8.74 6.31 -17.56
CA HIS A 70 -9.04 7.01 -16.32
C HIS A 70 -8.60 6.11 -15.16
N PRO A 71 -7.93 6.63 -14.11
CA PRO A 71 -7.56 5.80 -12.96
C PRO A 71 -8.81 5.05 -12.51
N PRO A 72 -8.73 3.72 -12.37
CA PRO A 72 -9.86 2.99 -11.83
C PRO A 72 -10.14 3.62 -10.45
N HIS A 73 -11.41 3.77 -10.08
CA HIS A 73 -11.85 4.15 -8.73
C HIS A 73 -12.01 5.65 -8.37
N SER A 74 -12.32 6.56 -9.30
CA SER A 74 -12.85 7.90 -8.94
C SER A 74 -14.29 7.90 -8.38
N THR A 75 -14.93 6.73 -8.23
CA THR A 75 -16.28 6.59 -7.67
C THR A 75 -16.31 5.60 -6.50
N GLU A 76 -16.67 6.11 -5.33
CA GLU A 76 -16.79 5.39 -4.04
C GLU A 76 -17.61 4.09 -4.12
N SER A 77 -18.59 4.04 -5.02
CA SER A 77 -19.51 2.91 -5.20
C SER A 77 -18.85 1.61 -5.69
N SER A 78 -17.68 1.69 -6.35
CA SER A 78 -16.99 0.50 -6.90
C SER A 78 -16.06 -0.22 -5.90
N TYR A 79 -15.75 0.40 -4.75
CA TYR A 79 -14.77 -0.13 -3.79
C TYR A 79 -15.25 -1.39 -3.04
N MET A 80 -16.49 -1.37 -2.54
CA MET A 80 -17.02 -2.45 -1.69
C MET A 80 -17.16 -3.80 -2.41
N PRO A 81 -17.71 -3.89 -3.64
CA PRO A 81 -17.85 -5.17 -4.34
C PRO A 81 -16.50 -5.85 -4.64
N ARG A 82 -15.49 -5.06 -5.05
CA ARG A 82 -14.17 -5.60 -5.44
C ARG A 82 -13.29 -5.99 -4.24
N MET A 83 -13.45 -5.30 -3.10
CA MET A 83 -12.81 -5.68 -1.84
C MET A 83 -13.30 -7.07 -1.40
N LEU A 84 -14.63 -7.30 -1.48
CA LEU A 84 -15.22 -8.60 -1.18
C LEU A 84 -14.76 -9.70 -2.16
N ASP A 85 -14.61 -9.41 -3.45
CA ASP A 85 -14.08 -10.36 -4.42
C ASP A 85 -12.63 -10.77 -4.14
N THR A 86 -11.79 -9.79 -3.77
CA THR A 86 -10.37 -10.01 -3.45
C THR A 86 -10.22 -10.83 -2.17
N LEU A 87 -10.99 -10.51 -1.12
CA LEU A 87 -11.02 -11.27 0.13
C LEU A 87 -11.55 -12.70 -0.09
N SER A 88 -12.56 -12.85 -0.95
CA SER A 88 -13.11 -14.16 -1.33
C SER A 88 -12.11 -15.01 -2.10
N HIS A 89 -11.37 -14.41 -3.04
CA HIS A 89 -10.30 -15.07 -3.78
C HIS A 89 -9.18 -15.56 -2.85
N TRP A 90 -8.81 -14.74 -1.87
CA TRP A 90 -7.75 -15.07 -0.91
C TRP A 90 -8.18 -16.12 0.13
N SER A 91 -9.44 -16.07 0.59
CA SER A 91 -10.03 -17.09 1.46
C SER A 91 -9.99 -18.49 0.82
N ARG A 92 -10.37 -18.60 -0.46
CA ARG A 92 -10.33 -19.85 -1.22
C ARG A 92 -8.93 -20.45 -1.34
N ARG A 93 -7.88 -19.62 -1.44
CA ARG A 93 -6.49 -20.10 -1.54
C ARG A 93 -5.89 -20.58 -0.22
N ARG A 94 -6.33 -20.04 0.93
CA ARG A 94 -5.88 -20.54 2.24
C ARG A 94 -6.55 -21.85 2.65
N GLY A 95 -7.81 -22.07 2.26
CA GLY A 95 -8.51 -23.34 2.51
C GLY A 95 -7.92 -24.55 1.77
N ALA A 96 -7.15 -24.32 0.70
CA ALA A 96 -6.51 -25.37 -0.09
C ALA A 96 -5.14 -25.84 0.46
N LYS A 97 -4.57 -25.19 1.47
CA LYS A 97 -3.25 -25.53 2.06
C LYS A 97 -3.33 -26.23 3.44
N LEU A 98 -4.53 -26.55 3.92
CA LEU A 98 -4.77 -27.18 5.24
C LEU A 98 -5.43 -28.57 5.12
N ARG A 99 -5.16 -29.29 4.02
CA ARG A 99 -5.52 -30.69 3.85
C ARG A 99 -4.29 -31.51 3.52
#